data_AF-A0A840TLE0-F1
#
_entry.id   AF-A0A840TLE0-F1
#
_cell.length_a   1.000
_cell.length_b   1.000
_cell.length_c   1.000
_cell.angle_alpha   90.00
_cell.angle_beta   90.00
_cell.angle_gamma   90.00
#
_symmetry.space_group_name_H-M   'P 1'
#
loop_
_entity.id
_entity.type
_entity.pdbx_description
1 polymer ?
#
loop_
_entity_poly.entity_id
_entity_poly.type
_entity_poly.pdbx_seq_one_letter_code
_entity_poly.pdbx_strand_id
1 'polypeptide(L)'
;MKKNSTILAMLLLAGLSSQAQNQITTPSGQPLTIGNNGVKLSNLNSGTATAPSNGKVLSVDANGLLFLAPDQSGAPSQWNTAGSNINYLLGNVGIGTATPLQRLHVNGDINLSTGSGLRINNVPFLSAKGTRNIVIGTSAGYSINTAADNVFLGANAGYTTSEGTGNSFFGTFAGYHNIGSGNTFFGANTGLNNTTGIRNVFLGNGSGIINTIGNENTAIGNGANFGTNNLTRATAIGAFSTVNCSSCIVLGDPSAKVGIGINTPLEKLHISGGTIRINFANIPVASGTLYNLYTDADGRIVRASTSNAREAVTEDVKENWIYQKNDIFNTNSGNVIIGNSINNTPKGYKLFVSDGILTEKVKVAIKNTSDWSDFVFNKDYNLLPLNKVEQYIKKNKHLPGVPSAKEVTETGIDLAKMDAILLQKIEELTLHLIEISKQNEKINQENRDLMSRVKVLESSSKN
;
A
#
# COMPACT_ATOMS: atom_id res chain seq x y z
N MET A 1 25.47 -124.39 71.61
CA MET A 1 25.25 -125.80 72.01
C MET A 1 24.35 -126.48 70.99
N LYS A 2 24.83 -127.61 70.43
CA LYS A 2 24.11 -128.72 69.74
C LYS A 2 23.32 -128.37 68.45
N LYS A 3 23.83 -128.81 67.28
CA LYS A 3 23.67 -130.14 66.61
C LYS A 3 22.35 -130.21 65.83
N ASN A 4 22.41 -130.17 64.49
CA ASN A 4 22.57 -131.28 63.54
C ASN A 4 21.23 -131.89 63.07
N SER A 5 21.18 -132.16 61.76
CA SER A 5 20.58 -133.30 61.03
C SER A 5 19.31 -132.99 60.19
N THR A 6 19.37 -132.76 58.86
CA THR A 6 19.40 -133.67 57.66
C THR A 6 18.14 -134.50 57.32
N ILE A 7 17.76 -134.44 56.02
CA ILE A 7 17.06 -135.42 55.13
C ILE A 7 15.50 -135.42 55.21
N LEU A 8 14.70 -134.97 54.21
CA LEU A 8 14.48 -135.30 52.77
C LEU A 8 13.47 -136.47 52.53
N ALA A 9 12.28 -136.14 52.00
CA ALA A 9 11.43 -136.95 51.09
C ALA A 9 10.18 -136.11 50.70
N MET A 10 10.13 -135.45 49.52
CA MET A 10 9.50 -135.89 48.26
C MET A 10 8.02 -136.36 48.36
N LEU A 11 7.08 -135.50 47.93
CA LEU A 11 6.15 -135.65 46.78
C LEU A 11 4.87 -134.83 47.00
N LEU A 12 4.68 -133.75 46.23
CA LEU A 12 3.40 -133.52 45.55
C LEU A 12 3.64 -132.63 44.33
N LEU A 13 3.06 -133.07 43.21
CA LEU A 13 3.32 -132.68 41.84
C LEU A 13 2.35 -131.58 41.39
N ALA A 14 2.86 -130.66 40.57
CA ALA A 14 2.20 -129.94 39.47
C ALA A 14 1.02 -128.97 39.76
N GLY A 15 1.17 -127.73 39.30
CA GLY A 15 0.03 -126.82 39.12
C GLY A 15 0.38 -125.36 38.83
N LEU A 16 0.59 -125.07 37.55
CA LEU A 16 0.31 -123.79 36.87
C LEU A 16 1.28 -122.60 37.01
N SER A 17 1.32 -121.88 35.90
CA SER A 17 2.32 -121.01 35.35
C SER A 17 1.93 -119.52 35.40
N SER A 18 2.96 -118.68 35.50
CA SER A 18 3.16 -117.39 34.83
C SER A 18 2.24 -116.17 35.08
N GLN A 19 2.95 -115.08 35.43
CA GLN A 19 2.73 -113.64 35.14
C GLN A 19 1.67 -112.90 35.99
N ALA A 20 1.89 -111.65 36.43
CA ALA A 20 2.46 -110.54 35.66
C ALA A 20 3.24 -109.51 36.51
N GLN A 21 4.34 -109.00 35.94
CA GLN A 21 4.85 -107.67 36.26
C GLN A 21 3.85 -106.64 35.73
N ASN A 22 3.45 -105.68 36.56
CA ASN A 22 2.63 -104.54 36.16
C ASN A 22 3.38 -103.70 35.10
N GLN A 23 3.10 -103.94 33.82
CA GLN A 23 3.45 -103.01 32.75
C GLN A 23 2.23 -102.13 32.46
N ILE A 24 2.38 -100.82 32.66
CA ILE A 24 1.43 -99.83 32.17
C ILE A 24 1.77 -99.61 30.69
N THR A 25 0.97 -100.17 29.80
CA THR A 25 1.09 -99.99 28.34
C THR A 25 0.19 -98.85 27.86
N THR A 26 0.66 -98.02 26.93
CA THR A 26 -0.20 -97.08 26.21
C THR A 26 -1.10 -97.83 25.21
N PRO A 27 -2.20 -97.22 24.70
CA PRO A 27 -3.15 -97.88 23.79
C PRO A 27 -2.56 -98.46 22.50
N SER A 28 -1.34 -98.09 22.11
CA SER A 28 -0.63 -98.62 20.94
C SER A 28 0.43 -99.69 21.26
N GLY A 29 0.47 -100.21 22.49
CA GLY A 29 1.24 -101.41 22.84
C GLY A 29 2.76 -101.24 22.96
N GLN A 30 3.27 -100.00 23.10
CA GLN A 30 4.69 -99.77 23.38
C GLN A 30 4.93 -99.78 24.91
N PRO A 31 5.77 -100.68 25.44
CA PRO A 31 5.97 -100.83 26.89
C PRO A 31 6.75 -99.64 27.47
N LEU A 32 6.20 -99.00 28.51
CA LEU A 32 6.92 -98.01 29.31
C LEU A 32 8.02 -98.71 30.09
N THR A 33 9.29 -98.53 29.69
CA THR A 33 10.42 -99.19 30.35
C THR A 33 10.93 -98.34 31.51
N ILE A 34 10.79 -98.84 32.74
CA ILE A 34 11.33 -98.23 33.96
C ILE A 34 12.61 -98.98 34.32
N GLY A 35 13.77 -98.34 34.12
CA GLY A 35 15.07 -98.91 34.50
C GLY A 35 15.60 -98.31 35.81
N ASN A 36 16.70 -98.87 36.33
CA ASN A 36 17.35 -98.39 37.56
C ASN A 36 17.87 -96.93 37.49
N ASN A 37 17.85 -96.31 36.29
CA ASN A 37 18.24 -94.93 36.03
C ASN A 37 17.04 -94.04 35.63
N GLY A 38 15.81 -94.46 35.91
CA GLY A 38 14.57 -93.69 35.64
C GLY A 38 13.73 -94.20 34.46
N VAL A 39 12.60 -93.52 34.22
CA VAL A 39 11.63 -93.82 33.15
C VAL A 39 12.11 -93.21 31.83
N LYS A 40 12.35 -94.04 30.81
CA LYS A 40 12.76 -93.57 29.47
C LYS A 40 11.56 -93.63 28.52
N LEU A 41 10.98 -92.47 28.19
CA LEU A 41 9.88 -92.35 27.23
C LEU A 41 10.44 -92.35 25.80
N SER A 42 10.53 -93.52 25.17
CA SER A 42 11.18 -93.72 23.86
C SER A 42 10.36 -93.26 22.64
N ASN A 43 9.12 -92.81 22.82
CA ASN A 43 8.20 -92.38 21.75
C ASN A 43 7.52 -91.03 22.06
N LEU A 44 8.24 -90.02 22.56
CA LEU A 44 7.78 -88.64 22.39
C LEU A 44 8.04 -88.26 20.92
N ASN A 45 7.04 -88.44 20.07
CA ASN A 45 7.04 -87.76 18.77
C ASN A 45 7.19 -86.26 19.05
N SER A 46 8.17 -85.61 18.44
CA SER A 46 8.23 -84.16 18.32
C SER A 46 7.14 -83.70 17.35
N GLY A 47 5.87 -83.98 17.68
CA GLY A 47 4.77 -83.22 17.13
C GLY A 47 4.93 -81.79 17.64
N THR A 48 4.54 -80.82 16.81
CA THR A 48 4.51 -79.40 17.19
C THR A 48 3.61 -79.22 18.42
N ALA A 49 4.19 -79.34 19.61
CA ALA A 49 3.51 -79.08 20.85
C ALA A 49 3.24 -77.57 20.89
N THR A 50 1.98 -77.19 20.81
CA THR A 50 1.58 -75.87 21.30
C THR A 50 1.91 -75.85 22.78
N ALA A 51 2.88 -75.00 23.16
CA ALA A 51 3.33 -74.89 24.54
C ALA A 51 2.12 -74.70 25.48
N PRO A 52 2.05 -75.41 26.61
CA PRO A 52 1.04 -75.12 27.62
C PRO A 52 1.23 -73.68 28.11
N SER A 53 0.14 -72.99 28.40
CA SER A 53 0.08 -71.56 28.76
C SER A 53 0.90 -71.16 30.01
N ASN A 54 1.52 -72.13 30.69
CA ASN A 54 2.41 -71.95 31.83
C ASN A 54 3.91 -71.98 31.46
N GLY A 55 4.26 -72.12 30.17
CA GLY A 55 5.64 -72.00 29.66
C GLY A 55 6.61 -73.10 30.12
N LYS A 56 6.09 -74.21 30.65
CA LYS A 56 6.91 -75.34 31.10
C LYS A 56 6.75 -76.55 30.20
N VAL A 57 7.87 -77.11 29.76
CA VAL A 57 7.96 -78.38 29.05
C VAL A 57 8.58 -79.43 29.97
N LEU A 58 8.22 -80.69 29.72
CA LEU A 58 8.82 -81.81 30.41
C LEU A 58 10.25 -81.98 29.89
N SER A 59 11.24 -81.81 30.76
CA SER A 59 12.67 -81.86 30.45
C SER A 59 13.38 -82.87 31.34
N VAL A 60 14.62 -83.20 30.97
CA VAL A 60 15.45 -84.19 31.66
C VAL A 60 16.79 -83.55 32.00
N ASP A 61 17.24 -83.66 33.25
CA ASP A 61 18.53 -83.08 33.66
C ASP A 61 19.71 -83.98 33.26
N ALA A 62 20.94 -83.53 33.52
CA ALA A 62 22.16 -84.28 33.20
C ALA A 62 22.25 -85.65 33.91
N ASN A 63 21.41 -85.90 34.93
CA ASN A 63 21.36 -87.14 35.70
C ASN A 63 20.13 -88.02 35.35
N GLY A 64 19.32 -87.62 34.36
CA GLY A 64 18.15 -88.39 33.94
C GLY A 64 16.88 -88.12 34.75
N LEU A 65 16.87 -87.12 35.65
CA LEU A 65 15.68 -86.76 36.41
C LEU A 65 14.70 -85.99 35.52
N LEU A 66 13.44 -86.44 35.50
CA LEU A 66 12.36 -85.80 34.75
C LEU A 66 11.77 -84.65 35.57
N PHE A 67 11.78 -83.43 35.04
CA PHE A 67 11.25 -82.24 35.70
C PHE A 67 10.54 -81.31 34.70
N LEU A 68 9.71 -80.39 35.19
CA LEU A 68 9.09 -79.36 34.36
C LEU A 68 10.04 -78.16 34.26
N ALA A 69 10.72 -78.01 33.14
CA ALA A 69 11.63 -76.90 32.84
C ALA A 69 10.92 -75.81 32.02
N PRO A 70 11.31 -74.54 32.12
CA PRO A 70 10.96 -73.54 31.11
C PRO A 70 11.45 -74.02 29.73
N ASP A 71 10.63 -73.82 28.68
CA ASP A 71 11.01 -74.15 27.31
C ASP A 71 12.22 -73.32 26.86
N GLN A 72 13.36 -73.98 26.65
CA GLN A 72 14.65 -73.47 26.12
C GLN A 72 15.16 -72.13 26.69
N SER A 73 16.14 -72.17 27.60
CA SER A 73 17.02 -71.03 28.00
C SER A 73 16.36 -69.72 28.50
N GLY A 74 15.04 -69.62 28.52
CA GLY A 74 14.32 -68.36 28.60
C GLY A 74 14.04 -67.91 30.03
N ALA A 75 14.66 -66.80 30.44
CA ALA A 75 14.06 -65.94 31.46
C ALA A 75 12.59 -65.67 31.07
N PRO A 76 11.65 -65.60 32.04
CA PRO A 76 10.25 -65.27 31.71
C PRO A 76 10.23 -63.98 30.88
N SER A 77 9.41 -63.96 29.82
CA SER A 77 9.22 -62.78 28.99
C SER A 77 9.02 -61.57 29.89
N GLN A 78 9.85 -60.55 29.69
CA GLN A 78 9.73 -59.30 30.41
C GLN A 78 8.40 -58.59 30.11
N TRP A 79 7.76 -58.93 28.99
CA TRP A 79 6.45 -58.48 28.58
C TRP A 79 5.34 -59.34 29.20
N ASN A 80 4.36 -58.66 29.81
CA ASN A 80 3.13 -59.28 30.27
C ASN A 80 2.10 -59.30 29.12
N THR A 81 1.23 -60.30 29.11
CA THR A 81 0.12 -60.41 28.16
C THR A 81 -1.22 -60.39 28.90
N ALA A 82 -2.19 -59.65 28.37
CA ALA A 82 -3.55 -59.55 28.91
C ALA A 82 -4.56 -59.51 27.76
N GLY A 83 -5.11 -60.68 27.42
CA GLY A 83 -5.91 -60.84 26.20
C GLY A 83 -5.07 -60.60 24.96
N SER A 84 -5.48 -59.65 24.11
CA SER A 84 -4.72 -59.20 22.92
C SER A 84 -3.69 -58.11 23.22
N ASN A 85 -3.57 -57.64 24.47
CA ASN A 85 -2.62 -56.59 24.84
C ASN A 85 -1.29 -57.19 25.31
N ILE A 86 -0.19 -56.49 25.00
CA ILE A 86 1.15 -56.75 25.52
C ILE A 86 1.62 -55.48 26.25
N ASN A 87 2.14 -55.60 27.47
CA ASN A 87 2.57 -54.45 28.27
C ASN A 87 3.87 -54.71 29.05
N TYR A 88 4.63 -53.62 29.26
CA TYR A 88 5.83 -53.61 30.10
C TYR A 88 5.64 -52.56 31.20
N LEU A 89 5.60 -53.01 32.45
CA LEU A 89 5.24 -52.15 33.59
C LEU A 89 6.43 -51.61 34.37
N LEU A 90 7.59 -52.27 34.28
CA LEU A 90 8.79 -51.94 35.04
C LEU A 90 9.91 -51.58 34.06
N GLY A 91 10.35 -50.33 34.01
CA GLY A 91 11.49 -49.89 33.20
C GLY A 91 11.14 -49.17 31.89
N ASN A 92 12.12 -49.14 30.98
CA ASN A 92 12.10 -48.41 29.70
C ASN A 92 12.27 -49.39 28.53
N VAL A 93 11.61 -49.12 27.40
CA VAL A 93 11.70 -49.91 26.16
C VAL A 93 12.64 -49.20 25.18
N GLY A 94 13.74 -49.86 24.81
CA GLY A 94 14.65 -49.41 23.77
C GLY A 94 14.47 -50.19 22.47
N ILE A 95 14.30 -49.50 21.34
CA ILE A 95 14.32 -50.08 19.99
C ILE A 95 15.60 -49.57 19.32
N GLY A 96 16.55 -50.47 19.02
CA GLY A 96 17.87 -50.08 18.48
C GLY A 96 18.85 -49.49 19.51
N THR A 97 18.54 -49.57 20.80
CA THR A 97 19.41 -49.10 21.90
C THR A 97 19.23 -49.95 23.17
N ALA A 98 20.33 -50.28 23.84
CA ALA A 98 20.33 -51.05 25.10
C ALA A 98 20.20 -50.15 26.35
N THR A 99 20.34 -48.83 26.20
CA THR A 99 20.28 -47.85 27.29
C THR A 99 19.22 -46.79 27.00
N PRO A 100 17.92 -47.14 27.04
CA PRO A 100 16.84 -46.21 26.75
C PRO A 100 16.76 -45.07 27.78
N LEU A 101 16.77 -43.82 27.31
CA LEU A 101 16.76 -42.62 28.15
C LEU A 101 15.37 -42.27 28.70
N GLN A 102 14.31 -42.83 28.09
CA GLN A 102 12.90 -42.62 28.44
C GLN A 102 12.13 -43.93 28.28
N ARG A 103 10.87 -43.95 28.74
CA ARG A 103 10.01 -45.15 28.70
C ARG A 103 9.90 -45.80 27.33
N LEU A 104 9.98 -45.02 26.26
CA LEU A 104 10.18 -45.50 24.91
C LEU A 104 11.33 -44.70 24.29
N HIS A 105 12.38 -45.36 23.83
CA HIS A 105 13.49 -44.77 23.09
C HIS A 105 13.71 -45.57 21.80
N VAL A 106 13.52 -44.93 20.65
CA VAL A 106 13.84 -45.52 19.34
C VAL A 106 15.10 -44.85 18.80
N ASN A 107 16.16 -45.62 18.58
CA ASN A 107 17.37 -45.19 17.90
C ASN A 107 17.23 -45.51 16.40
N GLY A 108 16.63 -44.58 15.65
CA GLY A 108 16.24 -44.73 14.26
C GLY A 108 14.87 -44.10 13.99
N ASP A 109 14.39 -44.21 12.75
CA ASP A 109 13.10 -43.63 12.33
C ASP A 109 11.91 -44.48 12.78
N ILE A 110 10.80 -43.82 13.09
CA ILE A 110 9.50 -44.46 13.37
C ILE A 110 8.61 -44.26 12.14
N ASN A 111 8.23 -45.35 11.49
CA ASN A 111 7.26 -45.30 10.39
C ASN A 111 5.82 -45.42 10.93
N LEU A 112 4.93 -44.53 10.49
CA LEU A 112 3.51 -44.55 10.81
C LEU A 112 2.72 -44.80 9.52
N SER A 113 1.89 -45.84 9.49
CA SER A 113 1.00 -46.10 8.37
C SER A 113 0.00 -44.95 8.18
N THR A 114 -0.42 -44.68 6.94
CA THR A 114 -1.42 -43.65 6.63
C THR A 114 -2.68 -43.82 7.48
N GLY A 115 -3.16 -42.72 8.06
CA GLY A 115 -4.30 -42.68 8.99
C GLY A 115 -3.94 -43.00 10.44
N SER A 116 -2.70 -43.40 10.73
CA SER A 116 -2.20 -43.62 12.10
C SER A 116 -1.67 -42.33 12.73
N GLY A 117 -1.51 -42.33 14.05
CA GLY A 117 -0.93 -41.22 14.76
C GLY A 117 -0.41 -41.57 16.14
N LEU A 118 0.47 -40.73 16.67
CA LEU A 118 0.89 -40.76 18.06
C LEU A 118 -0.13 -40.01 18.90
N ARG A 119 -0.55 -40.59 20.03
CA ARG A 119 -1.51 -39.97 20.96
C ARG A 119 -0.85 -39.70 22.31
N ILE A 120 -1.17 -38.58 22.95
CA ILE A 120 -0.81 -38.25 24.33
C ILE A 120 -2.10 -38.10 25.12
N ASN A 121 -2.24 -38.80 26.25
CA ASN A 121 -3.48 -38.80 27.06
C ASN A 121 -4.74 -39.14 26.25
N ASN A 122 -4.64 -40.09 25.31
CA ASN A 122 -5.71 -40.46 24.36
C ASN A 122 -6.14 -39.33 23.40
N VAL A 123 -5.34 -38.28 23.24
CA VAL A 123 -5.56 -37.19 22.28
C VAL A 123 -4.57 -37.32 21.13
N PRO A 124 -4.99 -37.25 19.85
CA PRO A 124 -4.07 -37.22 18.71
C PRO A 124 -3.07 -36.09 18.87
N PHE A 125 -1.79 -36.43 18.90
CA PHE A 125 -0.68 -35.47 18.98
C PHE A 125 0.00 -35.30 17.63
N LEU A 126 0.33 -36.37 16.92
CA LEU A 126 0.88 -36.34 15.56
C LEU A 126 0.08 -37.29 14.68
N SER A 127 -0.41 -36.85 13.52
CA SER A 127 -1.20 -37.67 12.61
C SER A 127 -0.59 -37.74 11.20
N ALA A 128 -0.42 -38.95 10.68
CA ALA A 128 0.02 -39.22 9.31
C ALA A 128 -1.18 -39.35 8.36
N LYS A 129 -1.93 -38.26 8.18
CA LYS A 129 -3.08 -38.21 7.24
C LYS A 129 -2.66 -37.61 5.90
N GLY A 130 -3.26 -38.11 4.81
CA GLY A 130 -2.95 -37.66 3.45
C GLY A 130 -1.48 -37.87 3.07
N THR A 131 -0.99 -37.10 2.09
CA THR A 131 0.40 -37.20 1.61
C THR A 131 1.21 -36.00 2.08
N ARG A 132 2.33 -36.24 2.78
CA ARG A 132 3.29 -35.20 3.22
C ARG A 132 2.65 -34.07 4.06
N ASN A 133 1.67 -34.39 4.91
CA ASN A 133 1.12 -33.43 5.86
C ASN A 133 1.77 -33.57 7.25
N ILE A 134 1.91 -32.46 7.97
CA ILE A 134 2.28 -32.43 9.39
C ILE A 134 1.06 -31.92 10.16
N VAL A 135 0.44 -32.80 10.95
CA VAL A 135 -0.81 -32.47 11.66
C VAL A 135 -0.64 -32.73 13.15
N ILE A 136 -0.75 -31.67 13.94
CA ILE A 136 -0.55 -31.67 15.39
C ILE A 136 -1.69 -30.96 16.11
N GLY A 137 -2.31 -31.64 17.07
CA GLY A 137 -3.37 -31.11 17.92
C GLY A 137 -4.71 -31.84 17.76
N THR A 138 -5.58 -31.69 18.77
CA THR A 138 -6.89 -32.33 18.80
C THR A 138 -7.71 -31.95 17.58
N SER A 139 -8.14 -32.95 16.81
CA SER A 139 -8.98 -32.79 15.61
C SER A 139 -8.40 -31.87 14.51
N ALA A 140 -7.11 -31.55 14.57
CA ALA A 140 -6.44 -30.88 13.46
C ALA A 140 -6.49 -31.78 12.21
N GLY A 141 -6.73 -31.20 11.03
CA GLY A 141 -6.81 -31.92 9.76
C GLY A 141 -7.80 -33.10 9.76
N TYR A 142 -8.90 -33.00 10.54
CA TYR A 142 -9.83 -34.12 10.72
C TYR A 142 -10.35 -34.68 9.40
N SER A 143 -10.76 -33.80 8.48
CA SER A 143 -11.33 -34.15 7.18
C SER A 143 -10.31 -34.38 6.05
N ILE A 144 -9.00 -34.42 6.33
CA ILE A 144 -7.98 -34.71 5.31
C ILE A 144 -8.23 -36.10 4.72
N ASN A 145 -8.62 -36.11 3.43
CA ASN A 145 -8.80 -37.32 2.64
C ASN A 145 -7.67 -37.43 1.59
N THR A 146 -7.56 -36.42 0.72
CA THR A 146 -6.60 -36.37 -0.39
C THR A 146 -5.66 -35.15 -0.33
N ALA A 147 -5.94 -34.20 0.56
CA ALA A 147 -5.11 -33.04 0.82
C ALA A 147 -3.65 -33.42 1.10
N ALA A 148 -2.72 -32.63 0.57
CA ALA A 148 -1.29 -32.88 0.61
C ALA A 148 -0.49 -31.61 0.91
N ASP A 149 0.72 -31.80 1.44
CA ASP A 149 1.70 -30.72 1.67
C ASP A 149 1.20 -29.62 2.63
N ASN A 150 0.39 -29.99 3.63
CA ASN A 150 -0.13 -29.05 4.63
C ASN A 150 0.58 -29.18 5.99
N VAL A 151 0.69 -28.07 6.71
CA VAL A 151 1.17 -28.02 8.10
C VAL A 151 0.09 -27.44 8.99
N PHE A 152 -0.52 -28.25 9.86
CA PHE A 152 -1.56 -27.84 10.80
C PHE A 152 -1.11 -28.05 12.24
N LEU A 153 -1.02 -26.98 13.02
CA LEU A 153 -0.66 -27.01 14.42
C LEU A 153 -1.70 -26.24 15.25
N GLY A 154 -2.46 -26.95 16.08
CA GLY A 154 -3.46 -26.35 16.97
C GLY A 154 -4.76 -27.13 16.98
N ALA A 155 -5.54 -27.00 18.06
CA ALA A 155 -6.83 -27.68 18.14
C ALA A 155 -7.77 -27.20 17.01
N ASN A 156 -8.31 -28.16 16.26
CA ASN A 156 -9.18 -27.92 15.10
C ASN A 156 -8.56 -27.06 13.97
N ALA A 157 -7.24 -26.93 13.90
CA ALA A 157 -6.59 -26.29 12.75
C ALA A 157 -6.87 -27.09 11.46
N GLY A 158 -7.36 -26.43 10.41
CA GLY A 158 -7.72 -27.08 9.14
C GLY A 158 -8.73 -28.23 9.28
N TYR A 159 -9.66 -28.14 10.25
CA TYR A 159 -10.58 -29.24 10.58
C TYR A 159 -11.34 -29.77 9.36
N THR A 160 -11.90 -28.89 8.52
CA THR A 160 -12.67 -29.30 7.33
C THR A 160 -11.83 -29.42 6.05
N THR A 161 -10.50 -29.28 6.10
CA THR A 161 -9.66 -29.31 4.89
C THR A 161 -9.60 -30.71 4.29
N SER A 162 -10.34 -30.95 3.20
CA SER A 162 -10.41 -32.26 2.53
C SER A 162 -9.47 -32.41 1.34
N GLU A 163 -9.30 -31.36 0.55
CA GLU A 163 -8.59 -31.38 -0.75
C GLU A 163 -7.50 -30.28 -0.89
N GLY A 164 -7.58 -29.20 -0.11
CA GLY A 164 -6.64 -28.08 -0.18
C GLY A 164 -5.18 -28.50 0.05
N THR A 165 -4.26 -27.92 -0.72
CA THR A 165 -2.83 -28.26 -0.68
C THR A 165 -1.96 -27.06 -0.32
N GLY A 166 -0.79 -27.32 0.26
CA GLY A 166 0.20 -26.27 0.51
C GLY A 166 -0.23 -25.23 1.55
N ASN A 167 -1.10 -25.59 2.50
CA ASN A 167 -1.56 -24.67 3.54
C ASN A 167 -0.70 -24.76 4.81
N SER A 168 -0.54 -23.65 5.50
CA SER A 168 0.22 -23.55 6.77
C SER A 168 -0.65 -22.88 7.83
N PHE A 169 -1.23 -23.67 8.75
CA PHE A 169 -2.13 -23.19 9.79
C PHE A 169 -1.56 -23.43 11.19
N PHE A 170 -1.43 -22.34 11.95
CA PHE A 170 -0.89 -22.33 13.30
C PHE A 170 -1.85 -21.61 14.24
N GLY A 171 -2.41 -22.33 15.21
CA GLY A 171 -3.34 -21.79 16.20
C GLY A 171 -4.68 -22.54 16.25
N THR A 172 -5.37 -22.41 17.38
CA THR A 172 -6.70 -23.00 17.57
C THR A 172 -7.69 -22.42 16.55
N PHE A 173 -8.40 -23.29 15.83
CA PHE A 173 -9.33 -22.93 14.75
C PHE A 173 -8.72 -22.16 13.55
N ALA A 174 -7.40 -22.13 13.40
CA ALA A 174 -6.77 -21.55 12.23
C ALA A 174 -7.22 -22.30 10.96
N GLY A 175 -7.80 -21.58 9.99
CA GLY A 175 -8.31 -22.15 8.75
C GLY A 175 -9.38 -23.23 8.92
N TYR A 176 -10.19 -23.19 9.99
CA TYR A 176 -11.14 -24.26 10.33
C TYR A 176 -12.02 -24.72 9.16
N HIS A 177 -12.59 -23.78 8.40
CA HIS A 177 -13.46 -24.06 7.23
C HIS A 177 -12.71 -24.14 5.89
N ASN A 178 -11.38 -24.13 5.88
CA ASN A 178 -10.61 -23.96 4.64
C ASN A 178 -10.52 -25.23 3.80
N ILE A 179 -10.94 -25.11 2.55
CA ILE A 179 -10.74 -26.11 1.49
C ILE A 179 -9.89 -25.56 0.33
N GLY A 180 -9.54 -24.27 0.36
CA GLY A 180 -8.62 -23.63 -0.58
C GLY A 180 -7.16 -24.10 -0.43
N SER A 181 -6.30 -23.65 -1.34
CA SER A 181 -4.87 -24.01 -1.37
C SER A 181 -3.95 -22.79 -1.20
N GLY A 182 -2.74 -23.04 -0.71
CA GLY A 182 -1.68 -22.03 -0.62
C GLY A 182 -1.92 -20.92 0.42
N ASN A 183 -2.72 -21.17 1.46
CA ASN A 183 -3.00 -20.19 2.50
C ASN A 183 -2.04 -20.33 3.68
N THR A 184 -1.61 -19.20 4.26
CA THR A 184 -0.80 -19.16 5.49
C THR A 184 -1.57 -18.43 6.58
N PHE A 185 -2.01 -19.14 7.63
CA PHE A 185 -2.78 -18.60 8.74
C PHE A 185 -2.06 -18.83 10.07
N PHE A 186 -1.81 -17.76 10.81
CA PHE A 186 -1.09 -17.84 12.08
C PHE A 186 -1.80 -17.01 13.15
N GLY A 187 -2.26 -17.66 14.22
CA GLY A 187 -3.08 -17.10 15.29
C GLY A 187 -4.36 -17.90 15.51
N ALA A 188 -4.98 -17.74 16.68
CA ALA A 188 -6.28 -18.37 16.92
C ALA A 188 -7.40 -17.68 16.12
N ASN A 189 -8.30 -18.49 15.56
CA ASN A 189 -9.41 -18.06 14.69
C ASN A 189 -9.00 -17.33 13.39
N THR A 190 -7.72 -17.38 13.01
CA THR A 190 -7.21 -16.74 11.81
C THR A 190 -7.73 -17.46 10.57
N GLY A 191 -8.34 -16.72 9.63
CA GLY A 191 -8.97 -17.28 8.43
C GLY A 191 -10.07 -18.31 8.70
N LEU A 192 -10.71 -18.28 9.88
CA LEU A 192 -11.66 -19.31 10.34
C LEU A 192 -12.80 -19.58 9.36
N ASN A 193 -13.33 -18.55 8.70
CA ASN A 193 -14.43 -18.68 7.74
C ASN A 193 -13.96 -18.79 6.28
N ASN A 194 -12.65 -18.84 6.00
CA ASN A 194 -12.16 -18.95 4.63
C ASN A 194 -12.51 -20.32 4.08
N THR A 195 -13.39 -20.41 3.09
CA THR A 195 -13.81 -21.66 2.46
C THR A 195 -12.94 -21.96 1.25
N THR A 196 -13.14 -21.26 0.13
CA THR A 196 -12.46 -21.52 -1.14
C THR A 196 -11.35 -20.54 -1.46
N GLY A 197 -11.19 -19.46 -0.67
CA GLY A 197 -10.14 -18.47 -0.90
C GLY A 197 -8.74 -19.08 -0.91
N ILE A 198 -7.90 -18.66 -1.86
CA ILE A 198 -6.56 -19.18 -2.09
C ILE A 198 -5.47 -18.11 -1.95
N ARG A 199 -4.25 -18.55 -1.67
CA ARG A 199 -3.05 -17.69 -1.65
C ARG A 199 -3.15 -16.50 -0.70
N ASN A 200 -3.86 -16.66 0.42
CA ASN A 200 -3.99 -15.63 1.44
C ASN A 200 -2.95 -15.78 2.55
N VAL A 201 -2.51 -14.66 3.14
CA VAL A 201 -1.59 -14.63 4.28
C VAL A 201 -2.23 -13.84 5.42
N PHE A 202 -2.67 -14.54 6.47
CA PHE A 202 -3.28 -13.92 7.65
C PHE A 202 -2.45 -14.22 8.91
N LEU A 203 -2.06 -13.19 9.64
CA LEU A 203 -1.20 -13.26 10.81
C LEU A 203 -1.77 -12.41 11.94
N GLY A 204 -2.14 -13.04 13.05
CA GLY A 204 -2.75 -12.41 14.22
C GLY A 204 -4.07 -13.07 14.60
N ASN A 205 -4.40 -13.08 15.89
CA ASN A 205 -5.67 -13.64 16.38
C ASN A 205 -6.86 -12.93 15.70
N GLY A 206 -7.77 -13.72 15.13
CA GLY A 206 -8.94 -13.25 14.39
C GLY A 206 -8.65 -12.54 13.06
N SER A 207 -7.39 -12.57 12.57
CA SER A 207 -7.04 -11.93 11.31
C SER A 207 -7.71 -12.61 10.11
N GLY A 208 -8.25 -11.81 9.19
CA GLY A 208 -8.95 -12.28 7.98
C GLY A 208 -10.19 -13.12 8.24
N ILE A 209 -10.78 -13.04 9.45
CA ILE A 209 -11.88 -13.93 9.86
C ILE A 209 -13.13 -13.80 8.99
N ILE A 210 -13.38 -12.67 8.32
CA ILE A 210 -14.55 -12.53 7.44
C ILE A 210 -14.31 -13.07 6.03
N ASN A 211 -13.05 -13.28 5.63
CA ASN A 211 -12.75 -13.72 4.28
C ASN A 211 -13.32 -15.12 4.08
N THR A 212 -14.23 -15.30 3.13
CA THR A 212 -14.79 -16.61 2.78
C THR A 212 -14.24 -17.10 1.44
N ILE A 213 -14.19 -16.23 0.44
CA ILE A 213 -13.84 -16.58 -0.95
C ILE A 213 -12.76 -15.69 -1.56
N GLY A 214 -12.31 -14.64 -0.86
CA GLY A 214 -11.29 -13.72 -1.35
C GLY A 214 -9.92 -14.38 -1.52
N ASN A 215 -9.14 -13.89 -2.49
CA ASN A 215 -7.89 -14.49 -2.94
C ASN A 215 -6.73 -13.49 -2.87
N GLU A 216 -5.51 -13.99 -2.67
CA GLU A 216 -4.28 -13.16 -2.71
C GLU A 216 -4.30 -11.99 -1.70
N ASN A 217 -5.02 -12.13 -0.59
CA ASN A 217 -5.13 -11.08 0.42
C ASN A 217 -4.09 -11.27 1.53
N THR A 218 -3.67 -10.15 2.11
CA THR A 218 -2.76 -10.13 3.27
C THR A 218 -3.42 -9.40 4.44
N ALA A 219 -3.47 -10.01 5.62
CA ALA A 219 -3.94 -9.37 6.84
C ALA A 219 -2.94 -9.64 7.96
N ILE A 220 -2.35 -8.60 8.55
CA ILE A 220 -1.31 -8.72 9.57
C ILE A 220 -1.67 -7.84 10.76
N GLY A 221 -1.99 -8.44 11.90
CA GLY A 221 -2.38 -7.77 13.15
C GLY A 221 -3.54 -8.48 13.84
N ASN A 222 -3.65 -8.30 15.17
CA ASN A 222 -4.82 -8.76 15.91
C ASN A 222 -6.08 -8.10 15.33
N GLY A 223 -7.04 -8.91 14.86
CA GLY A 223 -8.26 -8.41 14.24
C GLY A 223 -8.09 -7.68 12.91
N ALA A 224 -6.93 -7.73 12.25
CA ALA A 224 -6.76 -7.14 10.92
C ALA A 224 -7.68 -7.82 9.90
N ASN A 225 -8.42 -7.07 9.09
CA ASN A 225 -9.55 -7.60 8.34
C ASN A 225 -9.83 -6.90 7.00
N PHE A 226 -10.89 -7.37 6.34
CA PHE A 226 -11.41 -6.83 5.08
C PHE A 226 -12.76 -6.15 5.30
N GLY A 227 -13.21 -5.33 4.36
CA GLY A 227 -14.56 -4.76 4.38
C GLY A 227 -15.64 -5.72 3.89
N THR A 228 -15.26 -6.65 3.00
CA THR A 228 -16.13 -7.69 2.43
C THR A 228 -15.38 -9.02 2.37
N ASN A 229 -16.11 -10.11 2.13
CA ASN A 229 -15.58 -11.48 2.21
C ASN A 229 -14.90 -12.00 0.92
N ASN A 230 -14.84 -11.16 -0.12
CA ASN A 230 -14.49 -11.54 -1.49
C ASN A 230 -13.46 -10.61 -2.16
N LEU A 231 -12.74 -9.79 -1.39
CA LEU A 231 -11.70 -8.92 -1.95
C LEU A 231 -10.56 -9.73 -2.57
N THR A 232 -9.81 -9.09 -3.47
CA THR A 232 -8.61 -9.69 -4.09
C THR A 232 -7.44 -8.72 -4.06
N ARG A 233 -6.23 -9.24 -3.81
CA ARG A 233 -5.00 -8.42 -3.69
C ARG A 233 -5.13 -7.27 -2.69
N ALA A 234 -5.90 -7.47 -1.63
CA ALA A 234 -6.13 -6.48 -0.58
C ALA A 234 -5.18 -6.73 0.60
N THR A 235 -4.55 -5.68 1.11
CA THR A 235 -3.59 -5.78 2.21
C THR A 235 -4.00 -4.88 3.38
N ALA A 236 -4.16 -5.46 4.57
CA ALA A 236 -4.41 -4.74 5.82
C ALA A 236 -3.28 -5.07 6.82
N ILE A 237 -2.52 -4.06 7.25
CA ILE A 237 -1.40 -4.23 8.18
C ILE A 237 -1.62 -3.31 9.39
N GLY A 238 -1.76 -3.88 10.58
CA GLY A 238 -2.01 -3.18 11.83
C GLY A 238 -3.10 -3.87 12.65
N ALA A 239 -3.05 -3.74 13.98
CA ALA A 239 -4.15 -4.23 14.82
C ALA A 239 -5.45 -3.51 14.43
N PHE A 240 -6.51 -4.29 14.19
CA PHE A 240 -7.84 -3.80 13.80
C PHE A 240 -7.88 -2.97 12.50
N SER A 241 -6.84 -3.02 11.66
CA SER A 241 -6.85 -2.38 10.35
C SER A 241 -7.86 -3.07 9.42
N THR A 242 -8.61 -2.30 8.62
CA THR A 242 -9.60 -2.84 7.67
C THR A 242 -9.38 -2.26 6.28
N VAL A 243 -9.23 -3.12 5.26
CA VAL A 243 -9.15 -2.71 3.84
C VAL A 243 -10.46 -2.99 3.12
N ASN A 244 -11.01 -1.97 2.44
CA ASN A 244 -12.36 -2.01 1.86
C ASN A 244 -12.39 -2.15 0.33
N CYS A 245 -11.23 -2.30 -0.33
CA CYS A 245 -11.14 -2.43 -1.78
C CYS A 245 -10.08 -3.45 -2.20
N SER A 246 -10.33 -4.08 -3.36
CA SER A 246 -9.34 -4.93 -4.03
C SER A 246 -8.16 -4.10 -4.53
N SER A 247 -6.97 -4.68 -4.58
CA SER A 247 -5.73 -4.00 -4.99
C SER A 247 -5.35 -2.77 -4.14
N CYS A 248 -5.82 -2.73 -2.89
CA CYS A 248 -5.55 -1.65 -1.95
C CYS A 248 -4.67 -2.12 -0.80
N ILE A 249 -3.89 -1.18 -0.22
CA ILE A 249 -3.12 -1.40 1.00
C ILE A 249 -3.60 -0.39 2.06
N VAL A 250 -3.94 -0.88 3.25
CA VAL A 250 -4.22 -0.06 4.44
C VAL A 250 -3.18 -0.37 5.51
N LEU A 251 -2.54 0.68 6.01
CA LEU A 251 -1.51 0.64 7.05
C LEU A 251 -2.07 1.24 8.34
N GLY A 252 -2.61 0.38 9.20
CA GLY A 252 -3.18 0.70 10.50
C GLY A 252 -4.69 0.91 10.51
N ASP A 253 -5.26 1.08 11.71
CA ASP A 253 -6.63 1.51 11.91
C ASP A 253 -6.76 3.05 11.70
N PRO A 254 -7.96 3.65 11.77
CA PRO A 254 -8.14 5.09 11.55
C PRO A 254 -7.31 6.02 12.45
N SER A 255 -6.87 5.54 13.62
CA SER A 255 -6.03 6.27 14.57
C SER A 255 -4.53 6.09 14.38
N ALA A 256 -4.12 5.14 13.52
CA ALA A 256 -2.71 4.81 13.32
C ALA A 256 -1.91 5.94 12.67
N LYS A 257 -0.62 6.00 13.04
CA LYS A 257 0.37 6.91 12.47
C LYS A 257 1.53 6.10 11.90
N VAL A 258 1.87 6.34 10.63
CA VAL A 258 2.94 5.66 9.90
C VAL A 258 4.20 6.52 9.93
N GLY A 259 5.25 6.00 10.56
CA GLY A 259 6.58 6.61 10.59
C GLY A 259 7.52 5.97 9.57
N ILE A 260 8.25 6.76 8.78
CA ILE A 260 9.38 6.27 7.95
C ILE A 260 10.64 7.04 8.36
N GLY A 261 11.62 6.33 8.93
CA GLY A 261 12.83 6.95 9.49
C GLY A 261 12.60 7.71 10.81
N ILE A 262 11.43 7.57 11.43
CA ILE A 262 11.09 8.14 12.73
C ILE A 262 10.28 7.15 13.58
N ASN A 263 10.56 7.08 14.88
CA ASN A 263 9.90 6.15 15.81
C ASN A 263 8.71 6.78 16.58
N THR A 264 8.49 8.09 16.44
CA THR A 264 7.39 8.83 17.09
C THR A 264 6.74 9.77 16.07
N PRO A 265 5.96 9.24 15.12
CA PRO A 265 5.26 10.05 14.13
C PRO A 265 4.25 10.99 14.82
N LEU A 266 4.27 12.29 14.46
CA LEU A 266 3.35 13.29 15.01
C LEU A 266 2.07 13.37 14.17
N GLU A 267 2.17 13.06 12.88
CA GLU A 267 1.07 13.05 11.91
C GLU A 267 0.75 11.63 11.41
N LYS A 268 -0.36 11.47 10.67
CA LYS A 268 -0.75 10.17 10.09
C LYS A 268 0.33 9.54 9.21
N LEU A 269 1.10 10.35 8.48
CA LEU A 269 2.32 9.94 7.80
C LEU A 269 3.42 10.95 8.18
N HIS A 270 4.45 10.49 8.88
CA HIS A 270 5.61 11.32 9.25
C HIS A 270 6.88 10.64 8.77
N ILE A 271 7.62 11.34 7.91
CA ILE A 271 8.86 10.84 7.32
C ILE A 271 10.01 11.74 7.79
N SER A 272 11.06 11.15 8.36
CA SER A 272 12.24 11.88 8.84
C SER A 272 13.53 11.24 8.36
N GLY A 273 14.48 12.07 7.93
CA GLY A 273 15.76 11.61 7.38
C GLY A 273 15.65 11.16 5.92
N GLY A 274 16.55 11.67 5.07
CA GLY A 274 16.61 11.32 3.65
C GLY A 274 15.63 12.08 2.75
N THR A 275 15.53 11.66 1.49
CA THR A 275 14.64 12.25 0.47
C THR A 275 13.53 11.30 0.08
N ILE A 276 12.30 11.80 -0.05
CA ILE A 276 11.19 11.07 -0.67
C ILE A 276 11.20 11.41 -2.16
N ARG A 277 11.26 10.39 -3.03
CA ARG A 277 11.06 10.58 -4.47
C ARG A 277 9.65 10.13 -4.84
N ILE A 278 8.83 11.07 -5.31
CA ILE A 278 7.51 10.79 -5.90
C ILE A 278 7.62 11.06 -7.39
N ASN A 279 7.52 10.03 -8.22
CA ASN A 279 7.56 10.16 -9.67
C ASN A 279 6.13 10.29 -10.20
N PHE A 280 5.79 11.45 -10.73
CA PHE A 280 4.54 11.65 -11.46
C PHE A 280 4.80 11.35 -12.93
N ALA A 281 4.12 10.37 -13.51
CA ALA A 281 4.22 10.08 -14.93
C ALA A 281 3.85 11.33 -15.77
N ASN A 282 4.60 11.59 -16.85
CA ASN A 282 4.37 12.68 -17.84
C ASN A 282 4.68 14.12 -17.40
N ILE A 283 5.74 14.36 -16.63
CA ILE A 283 6.19 15.74 -16.35
C ILE A 283 7.50 16.04 -17.08
N PRO A 284 7.52 16.96 -18.07
CA PRO A 284 8.74 17.56 -18.58
C PRO A 284 9.40 18.33 -17.44
N VAL A 285 10.50 17.80 -16.90
CA VAL A 285 11.30 18.52 -15.92
C VAL A 285 12.35 19.34 -16.67
N ALA A 286 12.11 20.65 -16.79
CA ALA A 286 13.23 21.57 -16.87
C ALA A 286 14.01 21.43 -15.55
N SER A 287 15.31 21.15 -15.65
CA SER A 287 16.21 21.04 -14.52
C SER A 287 16.13 22.28 -13.63
N GLY A 288 15.81 22.11 -12.35
CA GLY A 288 15.97 23.17 -11.33
C GLY A 288 14.68 23.71 -10.68
N THR A 289 13.49 23.29 -11.09
CA THR A 289 12.24 23.80 -10.48
C THR A 289 11.86 23.03 -9.21
N LEU A 290 11.87 23.71 -8.07
CA LEU A 290 11.32 23.22 -6.80
C LEU A 290 9.79 23.31 -6.83
N TYR A 291 9.12 22.24 -6.42
CA TYR A 291 7.66 22.19 -6.33
C TYR A 291 7.20 21.86 -4.93
N ASN A 292 6.18 22.55 -4.45
CA ASN A 292 5.49 22.19 -3.22
C ASN A 292 4.34 21.22 -3.56
N LEU A 293 4.11 20.28 -2.64
CA LEU A 293 3.01 19.34 -2.69
C LEU A 293 1.85 19.92 -1.85
N TYR A 294 0.69 20.06 -2.46
CA TYR A 294 -0.55 20.50 -1.81
C TYR A 294 -1.59 19.40 -1.92
N THR A 295 -2.62 19.47 -1.07
CA THR A 295 -3.77 18.58 -1.14
C THR A 295 -4.92 19.31 -1.83
N ASP A 296 -5.50 18.75 -2.89
CA ASP A 296 -6.71 19.31 -3.53
C ASP A 296 -7.97 19.08 -2.66
N ALA A 297 -9.12 19.58 -3.12
CA ALA A 297 -10.39 19.45 -2.40
C ALA A 297 -10.85 17.98 -2.21
N ASP A 298 -10.32 17.05 -3.02
CA ASP A 298 -10.61 15.62 -2.95
C ASP A 298 -9.52 14.85 -2.16
N GLY A 299 -8.54 15.56 -1.57
CA GLY A 299 -7.47 14.96 -0.80
C GLY A 299 -6.32 14.37 -1.63
N ARG A 300 -6.23 14.65 -2.94
CA ARG A 300 -5.10 14.22 -3.77
C ARG A 300 -3.91 15.14 -3.59
N ILE A 301 -2.71 14.57 -3.57
CA ILE A 301 -1.48 15.34 -3.59
C ILE A 301 -1.27 15.89 -5.01
N VAL A 302 -1.39 17.21 -5.16
CA VAL A 302 -1.16 17.96 -6.40
C VAL A 302 0.06 18.86 -6.26
N ARG A 303 0.73 19.10 -7.38
CA ARG A 303 1.89 19.98 -7.44
C ARG A 303 1.40 21.42 -7.55
N ALA A 304 1.84 22.32 -6.67
CA ALA A 304 1.72 23.75 -6.93
C ALA A 304 3.08 24.44 -6.84
N SER A 305 3.34 25.29 -7.83
CA SER A 305 4.49 26.19 -7.81
C SER A 305 4.28 27.22 -6.69
N THR A 306 5.32 27.56 -5.95
CA THR A 306 5.30 28.40 -4.73
C THR A 306 4.90 29.86 -4.95
N SER A 307 4.37 30.24 -6.10
CA SER A 307 3.94 31.60 -6.38
C SER A 307 2.53 31.88 -5.83
N ASN A 308 2.45 32.12 -4.52
CA ASN A 308 1.28 32.66 -3.81
C ASN A 308 0.98 34.13 -4.19
N ALA A 309 0.67 34.39 -5.45
CA ALA A 309 -0.08 35.57 -5.86
C ALA A 309 -1.04 35.13 -6.96
N ARG A 310 -2.33 35.36 -6.72
CA ARG A 310 -3.48 35.03 -7.57
C ARG A 310 -3.10 34.88 -9.04
N GLU A 311 -3.29 33.66 -9.54
CA GLU A 311 -3.06 33.22 -10.91
C GLU A 311 -3.55 34.25 -11.94
N ALA A 312 -2.60 34.97 -12.54
CA ALA A 312 -2.69 35.27 -13.96
C ALA A 312 -2.06 34.07 -14.68
N VAL A 313 -2.93 33.33 -15.37
CA VAL A 313 -2.59 32.22 -16.26
C VAL A 313 -1.53 32.69 -17.26
N THR A 314 -0.42 31.96 -17.33
CA THR A 314 0.77 32.07 -18.22
C THR A 314 2.08 32.55 -17.57
N GLU A 315 3.10 31.70 -17.69
CA GLU A 315 4.45 31.83 -17.13
C GLU A 315 5.24 33.05 -17.65
N ASP A 316 4.75 33.79 -18.66
CA ASP A 316 5.47 34.92 -19.27
C ASP A 316 5.37 36.25 -18.50
N VAL A 317 4.45 36.40 -17.54
CA VAL A 317 4.22 37.73 -16.94
C VAL A 317 5.32 38.14 -15.95
N LYS A 318 6.01 37.18 -15.31
CA LYS A 318 7.08 37.47 -14.32
C LYS A 318 8.40 37.94 -14.94
N GLU A 319 8.74 37.53 -16.16
CA GLU A 319 9.92 38.09 -16.86
C GLU A 319 9.66 39.51 -17.37
N ASN A 320 8.39 39.86 -17.50
CA ASN A 320 7.91 41.08 -18.13
C ASN A 320 7.57 42.20 -17.16
N TRP A 321 7.48 41.93 -15.85
CA TRP A 321 7.30 42.96 -14.83
C TRP A 321 8.30 42.80 -13.70
N ILE A 322 9.32 43.67 -13.65
CA ILE A 322 10.36 43.64 -12.63
C ILE A 322 10.14 44.74 -11.59
N TYR A 323 10.33 44.41 -10.32
CA TYR A 323 10.32 45.39 -9.23
C TYR A 323 11.75 45.81 -8.92
N GLN A 324 12.07 47.09 -9.10
CA GLN A 324 13.41 47.61 -8.85
C GLN A 324 13.31 48.97 -8.16
N LYS A 325 14.03 49.16 -7.05
CA LYS A 325 14.11 50.44 -6.33
C LYS A 325 12.75 51.09 -6.01
N ASN A 326 11.78 50.27 -5.59
CA ASN A 326 10.39 50.65 -5.29
C ASN A 326 9.47 50.91 -6.49
N ASP A 327 9.98 50.83 -7.72
CA ASP A 327 9.20 51.02 -8.94
C ASP A 327 8.89 49.67 -9.60
N ILE A 328 7.77 49.63 -10.33
CA ILE A 328 7.35 48.50 -11.16
C ILE A 328 7.68 48.83 -12.62
N PHE A 329 8.51 48.01 -13.26
CA PHE A 329 8.92 48.17 -14.66
C PHE A 329 8.31 47.10 -15.52
N ASN A 330 7.70 47.48 -16.64
CA ASN A 330 7.35 46.54 -17.71
C ASN A 330 8.56 46.33 -18.63
N THR A 331 9.16 45.16 -18.62
CA THR A 331 10.23 44.70 -19.51
C THR A 331 9.71 43.99 -20.77
N ASN A 332 8.40 43.80 -20.90
CA ASN A 332 7.78 43.27 -22.11
C ASN A 332 7.97 44.23 -23.29
N SER A 333 8.30 43.68 -24.46
CA SER A 333 8.23 44.41 -25.73
C SER A 333 6.79 44.77 -26.14
N GLY A 334 5.78 44.17 -25.50
CA GLY A 334 4.36 44.38 -25.68
C GLY A 334 3.82 45.69 -25.10
N ASN A 335 2.51 45.72 -24.83
CA ASN A 335 1.75 46.91 -24.42
C ASN A 335 0.99 46.62 -23.11
N VAL A 336 0.64 47.67 -22.35
CA VAL A 336 -0.14 47.61 -21.11
C VAL A 336 -1.61 47.96 -21.43
N ILE A 337 -2.53 47.10 -21.02
CA ILE A 337 -3.97 47.30 -21.17
C ILE A 337 -4.62 47.24 -19.79
N ILE A 338 -5.37 48.28 -19.42
CA ILE A 338 -6.15 48.36 -18.19
C ILE A 338 -7.62 48.43 -18.59
N GLY A 339 -8.41 47.39 -18.36
CA GLY A 339 -9.81 47.35 -18.79
C GLY A 339 -10.32 45.95 -19.15
N ASN A 340 -11.64 45.77 -19.16
CA ASN A 340 -12.26 44.53 -19.61
C ASN A 340 -12.57 44.58 -21.12
N SER A 341 -12.48 43.44 -21.81
CA SER A 341 -12.85 43.27 -23.23
C SER A 341 -11.92 43.91 -24.28
N ILE A 342 -10.67 44.22 -23.92
CA ILE A 342 -9.68 44.80 -24.85
C ILE A 342 -8.45 43.90 -24.88
N ASN A 343 -8.19 43.29 -26.04
CA ASN A 343 -7.14 42.29 -26.20
C ASN A 343 -5.90 42.82 -26.92
N ASN A 344 -5.90 44.06 -27.42
CA ASN A 344 -4.77 44.69 -28.10
C ASN A 344 -4.82 46.22 -27.98
N THR A 345 -3.67 46.88 -27.97
CA THR A 345 -3.60 48.34 -28.12
C THR A 345 -3.57 48.75 -29.60
N PRO A 346 -4.09 49.94 -29.95
CA PRO A 346 -3.91 50.50 -31.28
C PRO A 346 -2.42 50.67 -31.62
N LYS A 347 -2.09 50.57 -32.92
CA LYS A 347 -0.70 50.69 -33.42
C LYS A 347 -0.11 52.04 -32.99
N GLY A 348 1.03 51.99 -32.31
CA GLY A 348 1.75 53.18 -31.82
C GLY A 348 1.57 53.49 -30.33
N TYR A 349 0.69 52.77 -29.61
CA TYR A 349 0.43 53.02 -28.19
C TYR A 349 0.92 51.88 -27.29
N LYS A 350 1.69 52.26 -26.25
CA LYS A 350 2.22 51.34 -25.24
C LYS A 350 1.30 51.15 -24.03
N LEU A 351 0.39 52.08 -23.76
CA LEU A 351 -0.57 52.01 -22.67
C LEU A 351 -1.97 52.33 -23.20
N PHE A 352 -2.95 51.49 -22.88
CA PHE A 352 -4.37 51.73 -23.16
C PHE A 352 -5.17 51.51 -21.87
N VAL A 353 -6.09 52.42 -21.55
CA VAL A 353 -6.96 52.34 -20.37
C VAL A 353 -8.42 52.50 -20.81
N SER A 354 -9.26 51.48 -20.61
CA SER A 354 -10.71 51.59 -20.79
C SER A 354 -11.32 52.42 -19.67
N ASP A 355 -12.45 53.05 -19.94
CA ASP A 355 -13.25 53.81 -18.96
C ASP A 355 -12.56 55.07 -18.38
N GLY A 356 -11.40 55.44 -18.93
CA GLY A 356 -10.71 56.69 -18.66
C GLY A 356 -9.72 56.63 -17.49
N ILE A 357 -9.07 57.77 -17.22
CA ILE A 357 -8.08 57.92 -16.16
C ILE A 357 -8.52 59.08 -15.27
N LEU A 358 -8.84 58.80 -14.01
CA LEU A 358 -8.99 59.84 -12.99
C LEU A 358 -7.63 60.07 -12.33
N THR A 359 -7.09 61.28 -12.47
CA THR A 359 -5.78 61.65 -11.91
C THR A 359 -5.77 63.11 -11.48
N GLU A 360 -4.99 63.41 -10.44
CA GLU A 360 -4.78 64.79 -9.97
C GLU A 360 -3.87 65.59 -10.93
N LYS A 361 -3.02 64.91 -11.71
CA LYS A 361 -2.02 65.58 -12.55
C LYS A 361 -1.61 64.74 -13.76
N VAL A 362 -1.54 65.40 -14.91
CA VAL A 362 -0.92 64.88 -16.14
C VAL A 362 0.12 65.89 -16.61
N LYS A 363 1.34 65.42 -16.89
CA LYS A 363 2.40 66.21 -17.53
C LYS A 363 2.78 65.54 -18.85
N VAL A 364 2.63 66.27 -19.96
CA VAL A 364 3.05 65.80 -21.29
C VAL A 364 4.23 66.65 -21.75
N ALA A 365 5.31 66.00 -22.15
CA ALA A 365 6.49 66.68 -22.68
C ALA A 365 6.50 66.56 -24.21
N ILE A 366 6.75 67.67 -24.90
CA ILE A 366 7.03 67.69 -26.33
C ILE A 366 8.47 67.24 -26.60
N LYS A 367 8.69 66.60 -27.75
CA LYS A 367 10.01 66.04 -28.11
C LYS A 367 11.00 67.11 -28.56
N ASN A 368 10.53 68.14 -29.28
CA ASN A 368 11.36 69.22 -29.79
C ASN A 368 10.72 70.58 -29.50
N THR A 369 11.54 71.61 -29.31
CA THR A 369 11.08 73.00 -29.15
C THR A 369 10.39 73.54 -30.40
N SER A 370 10.70 73.00 -31.59
CA SER A 370 10.03 73.34 -32.85
C SER A 370 8.56 72.94 -32.90
N ASP A 371 8.14 72.02 -32.02
CA ASP A 371 6.76 71.55 -31.91
C ASP A 371 5.93 72.46 -30.99
N TRP A 372 6.56 73.49 -30.41
CA TRP A 372 5.94 74.54 -29.59
C TRP A 372 5.74 75.83 -30.40
N SER A 373 4.74 76.63 -30.03
CA SER A 373 4.18 77.66 -30.92
C SER A 373 4.88 79.00 -30.99
N ASP A 374 5.97 79.20 -30.24
CA ASP A 374 6.67 80.50 -30.14
C ASP A 374 7.17 81.08 -31.48
N PHE A 375 7.13 80.32 -32.58
CA PHE A 375 7.50 80.78 -33.92
C PHE A 375 6.56 81.84 -34.52
N VAL A 376 5.35 82.02 -33.99
CA VAL A 376 4.37 83.01 -34.49
C VAL A 376 4.90 84.44 -34.37
N PHE A 377 5.79 84.69 -33.41
CA PHE A 377 6.41 86.00 -33.20
C PHE A 377 7.67 86.26 -34.05
N ASN A 378 8.07 85.31 -34.90
CA ASN A 378 9.19 85.51 -35.81
C ASN A 378 8.85 86.56 -36.88
N LYS A 379 9.85 87.37 -37.27
CA LYS A 379 9.69 88.43 -38.28
C LYS A 379 9.20 87.92 -39.65
N ASP A 380 9.51 86.66 -39.95
CA ASP A 380 9.17 86.03 -41.22
C ASP A 380 7.86 85.21 -41.15
N TYR A 381 7.11 85.31 -40.04
CA TYR A 381 5.83 84.61 -39.90
C TYR A 381 4.74 85.28 -40.76
N ASN A 382 4.19 84.52 -41.71
CA ASN A 382 3.15 85.01 -42.60
C ASN A 382 1.77 84.89 -41.93
N LEU A 383 1.36 85.94 -41.19
CA LEU A 383 0.05 86.02 -40.56
C LEU A 383 -1.06 86.06 -41.63
N LEU A 384 -1.99 85.11 -41.57
CA LEU A 384 -3.06 85.01 -42.55
C LEU A 384 -4.07 86.17 -42.35
N PRO A 385 -4.39 86.97 -43.38
CA PRO A 385 -5.35 88.07 -43.22
C PRO A 385 -6.74 87.59 -42.78
N LEU A 386 -7.43 88.38 -41.94
CA LEU A 386 -8.73 88.00 -41.35
C LEU A 386 -9.80 87.64 -42.39
N ASN A 387 -9.80 88.26 -43.57
CA ASN A 387 -10.74 87.92 -44.66
C ASN A 387 -10.52 86.50 -45.20
N LYS A 388 -9.29 86.00 -45.21
CA LYS A 388 -8.94 84.62 -45.61
C LYS A 388 -9.29 83.63 -44.51
N VAL A 389 -9.07 84.00 -43.24
CA VAL A 389 -9.50 83.22 -42.08
C VAL A 389 -11.03 83.05 -42.08
N GLU A 390 -11.77 84.13 -42.30
CA GLU A 390 -13.25 84.10 -42.38
C GLU A 390 -13.75 83.18 -43.50
N GLN A 391 -13.15 83.26 -44.70
CA GLN A 391 -13.45 82.35 -45.81
C GLN A 391 -13.20 80.88 -45.43
N TYR A 392 -12.10 80.60 -44.73
CA TYR A 392 -11.76 79.26 -44.27
C TYR A 392 -12.80 78.74 -43.27
N ILE A 393 -13.18 79.54 -42.26
CA ILE A 393 -14.17 79.15 -41.25
C ILE A 393 -15.54 78.90 -41.90
N LYS A 394 -15.97 79.77 -42.82
CA LYS A 394 -17.25 79.61 -43.53
C LYS A 394 -17.32 78.27 -44.28
N LYS A 395 -16.21 77.86 -44.90
CA LYS A 395 -16.06 76.61 -45.66
C LYS A 395 -15.88 75.37 -44.78
N ASN A 396 -14.94 75.40 -43.83
CA ASN A 396 -14.48 74.20 -43.10
C ASN A 396 -15.08 74.06 -41.70
N LYS A 397 -15.77 75.08 -41.18
CA LYS A 397 -16.42 75.10 -39.85
C LYS A 397 -15.47 74.90 -38.65
N HIS A 398 -14.17 75.06 -38.84
CA HIS A 398 -13.16 75.11 -37.79
C HIS A 398 -12.05 76.12 -38.17
N LEU A 399 -11.18 76.44 -37.22
CA LEU A 399 -10.04 77.34 -37.46
C LEU A 399 -8.95 76.66 -38.30
N PRO A 400 -8.19 77.42 -39.12
CA PRO A 400 -7.03 76.89 -39.82
C PRO A 400 -6.02 76.25 -38.85
N GLY A 401 -5.66 74.99 -39.10
CA GLY A 401 -4.70 74.23 -38.29
C GLY A 401 -5.30 73.55 -37.05
N VAL A 402 -6.54 73.85 -36.67
CA VAL A 402 -7.26 73.13 -35.61
C VAL A 402 -7.98 71.92 -36.23
N PRO A 403 -7.84 70.70 -35.69
CA PRO A 403 -8.53 69.52 -36.19
C PRO A 403 -10.05 69.69 -36.18
N SER A 404 -10.73 69.07 -37.15
CA SER A 404 -12.19 69.08 -37.18
C SER A 404 -12.80 68.13 -36.13
N ALA A 405 -14.05 68.35 -35.73
CA ALA A 405 -14.73 67.44 -34.79
C ALA A 405 -14.75 65.97 -35.28
N LYS A 406 -14.88 65.77 -36.60
CA LYS A 406 -14.84 64.44 -37.22
C LYS A 406 -13.46 63.78 -37.08
N GLU A 407 -12.40 64.55 -37.32
CA GLU A 407 -11.01 64.09 -37.20
C GLU A 407 -10.67 63.68 -35.75
N VAL A 408 -11.14 64.47 -34.78
CA VAL A 408 -10.98 64.18 -33.34
C VAL A 408 -11.68 62.89 -32.93
N THR A 409 -12.90 62.64 -33.41
CA THR A 409 -13.64 61.41 -33.08
C THR A 409 -13.00 60.16 -33.67
N GLU A 410 -12.35 60.27 -34.83
CA GLU A 410 -11.74 59.13 -35.53
C GLU A 410 -10.33 58.81 -35.02
N THR A 411 -9.54 59.84 -34.67
CA THR A 411 -8.09 59.68 -34.39
C THR A 411 -7.66 60.05 -32.98
N GLY A 412 -8.54 60.68 -32.19
CA GLY A 412 -8.21 61.24 -30.88
C GLY A 412 -7.49 62.59 -30.98
N ILE A 413 -7.09 63.14 -29.84
CA ILE A 413 -6.30 64.38 -29.75
C ILE A 413 -4.99 64.07 -29.02
N ASP A 414 -3.87 64.45 -29.64
CA ASP A 414 -2.60 64.60 -28.93
C ASP A 414 -2.66 65.88 -28.09
N LEU A 415 -2.68 65.72 -26.77
CA LEU A 415 -2.85 66.81 -25.82
C LEU A 415 -1.77 67.89 -25.98
N ALA A 416 -0.50 67.51 -26.14
CA ALA A 416 0.58 68.48 -26.25
C ALA A 416 0.53 69.24 -27.58
N LYS A 417 0.21 68.55 -28.68
CA LYS A 417 0.04 69.19 -29.98
C LYS A 417 -1.17 70.14 -30.00
N MET A 418 -2.27 69.76 -29.35
CA MET A 418 -3.45 70.62 -29.26
C MET A 418 -3.19 71.86 -28.43
N ASP A 419 -2.52 71.72 -27.28
CA ASP A 419 -2.13 72.86 -26.44
C ASP A 419 -1.19 73.81 -27.20
N ALA A 420 -0.26 73.28 -28.00
CA ALA A 420 0.55 74.09 -28.91
C ALA A 420 -0.32 74.80 -29.95
N ILE A 421 -1.16 74.09 -30.72
CA ILE A 421 -2.04 74.72 -31.71
C ILE A 421 -2.92 75.82 -31.09
N LEU A 422 -3.46 75.58 -29.89
CA LEU A 422 -4.23 76.57 -29.14
C LEU A 422 -3.38 77.80 -28.81
N LEU A 423 -2.15 77.60 -28.33
CA LEU A 423 -1.20 78.69 -28.09
C LEU A 423 -0.90 79.47 -29.38
N GLN A 424 -0.61 78.79 -30.49
CA GLN A 424 -0.43 79.43 -31.81
C GLN A 424 -1.65 80.29 -32.18
N LYS A 425 -2.87 79.78 -32.01
CA LYS A 425 -4.08 80.57 -32.33
C LYS A 425 -4.24 81.78 -31.41
N ILE A 426 -3.87 81.65 -30.13
CA ILE A 426 -3.87 82.78 -29.18
C ILE A 426 -2.84 83.83 -29.60
N GLU A 427 -1.65 83.43 -30.05
CA GLU A 427 -0.60 84.34 -30.52
C GLU A 427 -0.98 85.04 -31.83
N GLU A 428 -1.54 84.30 -32.80
CA GLU A 428 -2.09 84.87 -34.05
C GLU A 428 -3.21 85.89 -33.77
N LEU A 429 -4.12 85.54 -32.86
CA LEU A 429 -5.18 86.45 -32.41
C LEU A 429 -4.58 87.71 -31.78
N THR A 430 -3.53 87.57 -30.96
CA THR A 430 -2.83 88.68 -30.34
C THR A 430 -2.20 89.60 -31.38
N LEU A 431 -1.59 89.07 -32.44
CA LEU A 431 -1.05 89.87 -33.55
C LEU A 431 -2.15 90.63 -34.30
N HIS A 432 -3.29 90.00 -34.59
CA HIS A 432 -4.44 90.69 -35.19
C HIS A 432 -4.99 91.80 -34.30
N LEU A 433 -5.06 91.60 -32.99
CA LEU A 433 -5.48 92.65 -32.04
C LEU A 433 -4.51 93.83 -32.02
N ILE A 434 -3.20 93.58 -32.08
CA ILE A 434 -2.17 94.62 -32.19
C ILE A 434 -2.34 95.39 -33.51
N GLU A 435 -2.59 94.69 -34.62
CA GLU A 435 -2.82 95.33 -35.93
C GLU A 435 -4.08 96.20 -35.91
N ILE A 436 -5.19 95.70 -35.36
CA ILE A 436 -6.43 96.46 -35.17
C ILE A 436 -6.19 97.67 -34.26
N SER A 437 -5.43 97.54 -33.18
CA SER A 437 -5.06 98.66 -32.30
C SER A 437 -4.30 99.75 -33.06
N LYS A 438 -3.31 99.37 -33.87
CA LYS A 438 -2.55 100.31 -34.71
C LYS A 438 -3.43 101.00 -35.75
N GLN A 439 -4.36 100.27 -36.37
CA GLN A 439 -5.32 100.84 -37.31
C GLN A 439 -6.27 101.83 -36.60
N ASN A 440 -6.77 101.49 -35.40
CA ASN A 440 -7.59 102.39 -34.59
C ASN A 440 -6.84 103.65 -34.17
N GLU A 441 -5.57 103.54 -33.76
CA GLU A 441 -4.73 104.71 -33.46
C GLU A 441 -4.54 105.61 -34.69
N LYS A 442 -4.30 105.00 -35.87
CA LYS A 442 -4.18 105.73 -37.13
C LYS A 442 -5.49 106.42 -37.51
N ILE A 443 -6.62 105.71 -37.45
CA ILE A 443 -7.95 106.27 -37.71
C ILE A 443 -8.26 107.39 -36.71
N ASN A 444 -7.93 107.23 -35.44
CA ASN A 444 -8.09 108.27 -34.42
C ASN A 444 -7.21 109.49 -34.71
N GLN A 445 -5.98 109.29 -35.19
CA GLN A 445 -5.10 110.37 -35.62
C GLN A 445 -5.65 111.09 -36.86
N GLU A 446 -6.09 110.35 -37.88
CA GLU A 446 -6.72 110.90 -39.07
C GLU A 446 -8.01 111.67 -38.72
N ASN A 447 -8.82 111.16 -37.79
CA ASN A 447 -9.99 111.85 -37.25
C ASN A 447 -9.62 113.15 -36.53
N ARG A 448 -8.52 113.16 -35.74
CA ARG A 448 -7.99 114.37 -35.10
C ARG A 448 -7.54 115.40 -36.15
N ASP A 449 -6.81 114.97 -37.16
CA ASP A 449 -6.32 115.84 -38.24
C ASP A 449 -7.49 116.38 -39.10
N LEU A 450 -8.48 115.55 -39.41
CA LEU A 450 -9.71 115.96 -40.10
C LEU A 450 -10.50 116.97 -39.28
N MET A 451 -10.71 116.71 -37.98
CA MET A 451 -11.35 117.68 -37.07
C MET A 451 -10.61 119.02 -37.04
N SER A 452 -9.27 119.00 -37.03
CA SER A 452 -8.46 120.22 -37.12
C SER A 452 -8.68 120.95 -38.45
N ARG A 453 -8.70 120.24 -39.59
CA ARG A 453 -8.94 120.83 -40.92
C ARG A 453 -10.36 121.41 -41.05
N VAL A 454 -11.37 120.71 -40.53
CA VAL A 454 -12.76 121.20 -40.49
C VAL A 454 -12.85 122.49 -39.68
N LYS A 455 -12.21 122.54 -38.52
CA LYS A 455 -12.19 123.74 -37.66
C LYS A 455 -11.54 124.94 -38.34
N VAL A 456 -10.47 124.72 -39.11
CA VAL A 456 -9.81 125.76 -39.93
C VAL A 456 -10.71 126.24 -41.07
N LEU A 457 -11.39 125.32 -41.77
CA LEU A 457 -12.33 125.68 -42.85
C LEU A 457 -13.56 126.44 -42.33
N GLU A 458 -14.13 126.05 -41.19
CA GLU A 458 -15.23 126.78 -40.54
C GLU A 458 -14.83 128.19 -40.11
N SER A 459 -13.58 128.37 -39.66
CA SER A 459 -13.05 129.71 -39.35
C SER A 459 -12.77 130.57 -40.58
N SER A 460 -12.52 129.94 -41.75
CA SER A 460 -12.27 130.63 -43.02
C SER A 460 -13.57 130.97 -43.78
N SER A 461 -14.69 130.31 -43.46
CA SER A 461 -16.03 130.56 -44.01
C SER A 461 -16.84 131.60 -43.22
N LYS A 462 -16.35 132.03 -42.06
CA LYS A 462 -16.98 133.05 -41.19
C LYS A 462 -16.42 134.46 -41.37
N ASN A 463 -15.48 134.64 -42.29
CA ASN A 463 -15.03 135.92 -42.84
C ASN A 463 -15.41 135.99 -44.32
#